data_AF-A0A919J743-F1
#
_entry.id   AF-A0A919J743-F1
#
_cell.length_a   1.000
_cell.length_b   1.000
_cell.length_c   1.000
_cell.angle_alpha   90.00
_cell.angle_beta   90.00
_cell.angle_gamma   90.00
#
_symmetry.space_group_name_H-M   'P 1'
#
loop_
_entity.id
_entity.type
_entity.pdbx_description
1 polymer ?
#
loop_
_entity_poly.entity_id
_entity_poly.type
_entity_poly.pdbx_seq_one_letter_code
_entity_poly.pdbx_strand_id
1 'polypeptide(L)'
;MSHSHTHHTMAPSGQGTVVLNIGNGVGALLIHTPGRLHGHEIEVSPIDDPGTRTHAAVRARYVRGGVMWSVVIDSLPAGPYTVWRDPVTPLAEVDVPDGGVGEFTWPVEATVAA
;
A
#
# COMPACT_ATOMS: atom_id res chain seq x y z
N MET A 1 25.33 20.73 4.55
CA MET A 1 24.05 20.61 5.27
C MET A 1 23.73 19.12 5.29
N SER A 2 23.99 18.45 6.42
CA SER A 2 23.74 17.00 6.53
C SER A 2 22.25 16.76 6.76
N HIS A 3 21.61 16.01 5.84
CA HIS A 3 20.27 15.49 6.05
C HIS A 3 20.37 14.27 6.97
N SER A 4 19.91 14.42 8.22
CA SER A 4 19.72 13.29 9.12
C SER A 4 18.52 12.47 8.64
N HIS A 5 18.79 11.30 8.07
CA HIS A 5 17.74 10.32 7.79
C HIS A 5 17.37 9.63 9.10
N THR A 6 16.30 10.11 9.74
CA THR A 6 15.68 9.44 10.88
C THR A 6 15.07 8.14 10.37
N HIS A 7 15.71 7.00 10.63
CA HIS A 7 15.15 5.69 10.35
C HIS A 7 13.99 5.46 11.34
N HIS A 8 12.78 5.88 10.94
CA HIS A 8 11.57 5.61 11.70
C HIS A 8 11.28 4.12 11.64
N THR A 9 11.77 3.36 12.62
CA THR A 9 11.26 2.02 12.88
C THR A 9 9.80 2.16 13.29
N MET A 10 8.89 1.99 12.31
CA MET A 10 7.46 2.10 12.55
C MET A 10 7.04 0.98 13.50
N ALA A 11 6.42 1.34 14.62
CA ALA A 11 5.87 0.37 15.55
C ALA A 11 4.79 -0.47 14.86
N PRO A 12 4.64 -1.76 15.23
CA PRO A 12 3.52 -2.57 14.75
C PRO A 12 2.20 -1.87 15.06
N SER A 13 1.20 -1.99 14.18
CA SER A 13 -0.19 -1.82 14.63
C SER A 13 -0.41 -2.81 15.78
N GLY A 14 -0.81 -2.33 16.96
CA GLY A 14 -1.21 -3.20 18.08
C GLY A 14 -2.32 -4.17 17.64
N GLN A 15 -2.68 -5.16 18.47
CA GLN A 15 -3.92 -5.92 18.21
C GLN A 15 -5.09 -4.94 18.14
N GLY A 16 -5.52 -4.59 16.94
CA GLY A 16 -6.31 -3.38 16.74
C GLY A 16 -6.68 -3.19 15.27
N THR A 17 -7.97 -2.98 15.08
CA THR A 17 -8.63 -2.63 13.82
C THR A 17 -7.98 -1.43 13.14
N VAL A 18 -7.83 -1.50 11.82
CA VAL A 18 -7.59 -0.31 11.00
C VAL A 18 -8.93 0.35 10.74
N VAL A 19 -9.05 1.64 11.04
CA VAL A 19 -10.21 2.44 10.62
C VAL A 19 -9.86 3.07 9.28
N LEU A 20 -10.75 2.92 8.31
CA LEU A 20 -10.61 3.49 6.97
C LEU A 20 -11.57 4.66 6.83
N ASN A 21 -11.07 5.78 6.34
CA ASN A 21 -11.91 6.89 5.92
C ASN A 21 -12.38 6.65 4.48
N ILE A 22 -13.67 6.31 4.33
CA ILE A 22 -14.32 5.92 3.09
C ILE A 22 -15.71 6.57 3.03
N GLY A 23 -16.15 6.98 1.85
CA GLY A 23 -17.43 7.65 1.64
C GLY A 23 -17.67 8.00 0.18
N ASN A 24 -18.62 8.90 -0.08
CA ASN A 24 -18.93 9.34 -1.44
C ASN A 24 -17.71 10.02 -2.10
N GLY A 25 -17.30 9.49 -3.26
CA GLY A 25 -16.13 9.89 -4.02
C GLY A 25 -14.81 9.42 -3.43
N VAL A 26 -14.81 8.66 -2.33
CA VAL A 26 -13.61 8.32 -1.56
C VAL A 26 -13.60 6.84 -1.18
N GLY A 27 -12.56 6.13 -1.61
CA GLY A 27 -12.30 4.75 -1.23
C GLY A 27 -10.98 4.56 -0.50
N ALA A 28 -10.59 3.29 -0.37
CA ALA A 28 -9.30 2.89 0.15
C ALA A 28 -8.69 1.78 -0.72
N LEU A 29 -7.40 1.59 -0.60
CA LEU A 29 -6.64 0.52 -1.25
C LEU A 29 -5.88 -0.30 -0.20
N LEU A 30 -6.07 -1.61 -0.26
CA LEU A 30 -5.30 -2.60 0.49
C LEU A 30 -4.39 -3.36 -0.47
N ILE A 31 -3.09 -3.34 -0.20
CA ILE A 31 -2.10 -4.11 -0.96
C ILE A 31 -1.54 -5.21 -0.07
N HIS A 32 -1.87 -6.45 -0.37
CA HIS A 32 -1.30 -7.63 0.28
C HIS A 32 0.14 -7.84 -0.17
N THR A 33 1.04 -8.07 0.78
CA THR A 33 2.48 -8.19 0.51
C THR A 33 3.10 -9.36 1.28
N PRO A 34 4.24 -9.88 0.82
CA PRO A 34 5.06 -10.77 1.61
C PRO A 34 5.76 -10.01 2.75
N GLY A 35 5.96 -10.67 3.89
CA GLY A 35 6.59 -10.05 5.07
C GLY A 35 8.03 -9.56 4.88
N ARG A 36 8.74 -10.03 3.86
CA ARG A 36 10.08 -9.52 3.50
C ARG A 36 10.08 -8.04 3.10
N LEU A 37 8.91 -7.50 2.72
CA LEU A 37 8.76 -6.09 2.38
C LEU A 37 8.41 -5.22 3.59
N HIS A 38 8.44 -5.73 4.83
CA HIS A 38 8.16 -4.91 6.02
C HIS A 38 8.98 -3.61 6.03
N GLY A 39 8.28 -2.48 6.17
CA GLY A 39 8.89 -1.15 6.19
C GLY A 39 9.15 -0.56 4.82
N HIS A 40 9.03 -1.34 3.73
CA HIS A 40 9.12 -0.83 2.37
C HIS A 40 7.89 0.04 2.04
N GLU A 41 8.13 1.19 1.43
CA GLU A 41 7.07 2.09 0.97
C GLU A 41 6.63 1.68 -0.43
N ILE A 42 5.31 1.56 -0.62
CA ILE A 42 4.71 1.37 -1.93
C ILE A 42 3.96 2.64 -2.27
N GLU A 43 4.18 3.14 -3.49
CA GLU A 43 3.50 4.31 -4.01
C GLU A 43 2.32 3.92 -4.90
N VAL A 44 1.29 4.75 -4.86
CA VAL A 44 0.19 4.76 -5.83
C VAL A 44 -0.07 6.16 -6.37
N SER A 45 -0.60 6.25 -7.58
CA SER A 45 -1.07 7.51 -8.17
C SER A 45 -2.35 7.29 -8.97
N PRO A 46 -3.22 8.28 -9.12
CA PRO A 46 -4.24 8.24 -10.17
C PRO A 46 -3.60 7.99 -11.55
N ILE A 47 -4.29 7.26 -12.44
CA ILE A 47 -3.77 7.01 -13.80
C ILE A 47 -3.65 8.32 -14.60
N ASP A 48 -4.60 9.24 -14.42
CA ASP A 48 -4.67 10.51 -15.13
C ASP A 48 -3.71 11.58 -14.56
N ASP A 49 -3.18 11.36 -13.36
CA ASP A 49 -2.13 12.19 -12.75
C ASP A 49 -1.02 11.35 -12.08
N PRO A 50 -0.10 10.76 -12.87
CA PRO A 50 0.99 9.96 -12.35
C PRO A 50 1.98 10.71 -11.44
N GLY A 51 1.94 12.04 -11.41
CA GLY A 51 2.81 12.87 -10.57
C GLY A 51 2.32 12.98 -9.12
N THR A 52 1.03 12.80 -8.89
CA THR A 52 0.43 12.87 -7.56
C THR A 52 0.52 11.51 -6.87
N ARG A 53 1.62 11.31 -6.13
CA ARG A 53 1.93 10.06 -5.42
C ARG A 53 1.45 10.08 -3.98
N THR A 54 0.75 9.01 -3.60
CA THR A 54 0.48 8.65 -2.21
C THR A 54 1.28 7.40 -1.88
N HIS A 55 1.98 7.39 -0.75
CA HIS A 55 2.77 6.24 -0.31
C HIS A 55 2.41 5.82 1.09
N ALA A 56 2.57 4.53 1.36
CA ALA A 56 2.53 4.00 2.71
C ALA A 56 3.44 2.78 2.83
N ALA A 57 3.98 2.60 4.04
CA ALA A 57 4.86 1.48 4.35
C ALA A 57 4.07 0.18 4.59
N VAL A 58 4.65 -0.94 4.15
CA VAL A 58 4.16 -2.29 4.48
C VAL A 58 4.26 -2.51 5.98
N ARG A 59 3.16 -2.92 6.61
CA ARG A 59 3.08 -3.17 8.06
C ARG A 59 2.49 -4.53 8.39
N ALA A 60 2.89 -5.07 9.54
CA ALA A 60 2.25 -6.22 10.16
C ALA A 60 0.85 -5.87 10.65
N ARG A 61 -0.12 -6.72 10.32
CA ARG A 61 -1.50 -6.68 10.80
C ARG A 61 -1.82 -8.01 11.45
N TYR A 62 -2.02 -7.99 12.76
CA TYR A 62 -2.34 -9.18 13.53
C TYR A 62 -3.84 -9.48 13.41
N VAL A 63 -4.18 -10.60 12.79
CA VAL A 63 -5.55 -11.11 12.63
C VAL A 63 -5.68 -12.47 13.33
N ARG A 64 -6.92 -12.97 13.50
CA ARG A 64 -7.14 -14.28 14.15
C ARG A 64 -6.36 -15.44 13.50
N GLY A 65 -6.09 -15.36 12.20
CA GLY A 65 -5.34 -16.38 11.44
C GLY A 65 -3.82 -16.20 11.42
N GLY A 66 -3.25 -15.20 12.11
CA GLY A 66 -1.82 -14.93 12.12
C GLY A 66 -1.47 -13.49 11.72
N VAL A 67 -0.30 -13.29 11.13
CA VAL A 67 0.18 -11.97 10.70
C VAL A 67 -0.03 -11.81 9.20
N MET A 68 -0.76 -10.78 8.81
CA MET A 68 -0.87 -10.32 7.42
C MET A 68 0.05 -9.12 7.22
N TRP A 69 0.79 -9.07 6.12
CA TRP A 69 1.65 -7.95 5.78
C TRP A 69 1.02 -7.17 4.64
N SER A 70 0.78 -5.87 4.82
CA SER A 70 0.09 -5.08 3.81
C SER A 70 0.38 -3.59 3.90
N VAL A 71 0.17 -2.92 2.78
CA VAL A 71 -0.01 -1.47 2.71
C VAL A 71 -1.51 -1.18 2.75
N VAL A 72 -1.91 -0.17 3.51
CA VAL A 72 -3.28 0.35 3.52
C VAL A 72 -3.20 1.84 3.31
N ILE A 73 -3.93 2.32 2.30
CA ILE A 73 -4.06 3.73 1.98
C ILE A 73 -5.55 4.04 1.93
N ASP A 74 -6.04 4.89 2.83
CA ASP A 74 -7.43 5.34 2.83
C ASP A 74 -7.53 6.76 2.24
N SER A 75 -8.74 7.33 2.24
CA SER A 75 -8.96 8.69 1.76
C SER A 75 -8.54 8.93 0.30
N LEU A 76 -8.56 7.90 -0.54
CA LEU A 76 -8.23 8.00 -1.96
C LEU A 76 -9.48 8.41 -2.76
N PRO A 77 -9.41 9.41 -3.66
CA PRO A 77 -10.46 9.62 -4.65
C PRO A 77 -10.80 8.33 -5.39
N ALA A 78 -12.09 8.01 -5.53
CA ALA A 78 -12.52 6.82 -6.25
C ALA A 78 -12.10 6.89 -7.74
N GLY A 79 -11.62 5.77 -8.28
CA GLY A 79 -11.13 5.70 -9.64
C GLY A 79 -9.94 4.76 -9.81
N PRO A 80 -9.34 4.70 -11.00
CA PRO A 80 -8.24 3.81 -11.31
C PRO A 80 -6.89 4.39 -10.87
N TYR A 81 -6.02 3.52 -10.32
CA TYR A 81 -4.72 3.87 -9.78
C TYR A 81 -3.59 3.02 -10.36
N THR A 82 -2.54 3.74 -10.74
CA THR A 82 -1.12 3.41 -10.63
C THR A 82 -0.64 2.64 -9.40
N VAL A 83 -0.36 1.33 -9.38
CA VAL A 83 0.54 0.76 -8.36
C VAL A 83 1.96 0.75 -8.91
N TRP A 84 2.92 1.28 -8.16
CA TRP A 84 4.29 1.44 -8.64
C TRP A 84 5.26 0.44 -8.01
N ARG A 85 6.10 -0.17 -8.85
CA ARG A 85 7.18 -1.07 -8.39
C ARG A 85 8.32 -0.29 -7.77
N ASP A 86 8.65 0.81 -8.43
CA ASP A 86 9.74 1.73 -8.12
C ASP A 86 9.36 3.12 -8.69
N PRO A 87 10.19 4.17 -8.48
CA PRO A 87 9.83 5.53 -8.87
C PRO A 87 9.50 5.73 -10.37
N VAL A 88 9.90 4.80 -11.25
CA VAL A 88 9.73 4.95 -12.71
C VAL A 88 8.98 3.78 -13.36
N THR A 89 8.83 2.65 -12.68
CA THR A 89 8.23 1.44 -13.26
C THR A 89 6.81 1.21 -12.72
N PRO A 90 5.76 1.30 -13.56
CA PRO A 90 4.41 0.91 -13.17
C PRO A 90 4.35 -0.62 -13.00
N LEU A 91 3.66 -1.07 -11.96
CA LEU A 91 3.49 -2.49 -11.64
C LEU A 91 2.14 -3.03 -12.11
N ALA A 92 1.05 -2.32 -11.80
CA ALA A 92 -0.30 -2.77 -12.09
C ALA A 92 -1.33 -1.63 -12.07
N GLU A 93 -2.38 -1.82 -12.89
CA GLU A 93 -3.70 -1.19 -12.83
C GLU A 93 -4.51 -1.63 -11.58
N VAL A 94 -5.06 -0.76 -10.72
CA VAL A 94 -6.07 -1.17 -9.72
C VAL A 94 -7.17 -0.13 -9.54
N ASP A 95 -8.43 -0.58 -9.44
CA ASP A 95 -9.55 0.30 -9.14
C ASP A 95 -9.73 0.51 -7.63
N VAL A 96 -9.87 1.77 -7.23
CA VAL A 96 -10.36 2.17 -5.91
C VAL A 96 -11.86 2.46 -6.05
N PRO A 97 -12.74 1.62 -5.51
CA PRO A 97 -14.18 1.79 -5.63
C PRO A 97 -14.67 2.95 -4.75
N ASP A 98 -15.72 3.62 -5.21
CA ASP A 98 -16.45 4.62 -4.42
C ASP A 98 -17.07 3.96 -3.18
N GLY A 99 -16.84 4.55 -2.00
CA GLY A 99 -17.36 4.02 -0.76
C GLY A 99 -16.84 2.62 -0.38
N GLY A 100 -15.75 2.14 -0.99
CA GLY A 100 -15.26 0.78 -0.80
C GLY A 100 -13.75 0.64 -0.70
N VAL A 101 -13.31 -0.62 -0.72
CA VAL A 101 -11.89 -1.01 -0.66
C VAL A 101 -11.51 -1.74 -1.94
N GLY A 102 -10.54 -1.21 -2.66
CA GLY A 102 -9.83 -1.93 -3.71
C GLY A 102 -8.77 -2.84 -3.08
N GLU A 103 -8.54 -4.01 -3.67
CA GLU A 103 -7.53 -4.95 -3.21
C GLU A 103 -6.56 -5.30 -4.33
N PHE A 104 -5.27 -5.32 -4.01
CA PHE A 104 -4.21 -5.77 -4.90
C PHE A 104 -3.27 -6.73 -4.16
N THR A 105 -2.76 -7.75 -4.85
CA THR A 105 -1.75 -8.65 -4.29
C THR A 105 -0.43 -8.38 -4.98
N TRP A 106 0.57 -7.98 -4.19
CA TRP A 106 1.91 -7.76 -4.70
C TRP A 106 2.48 -9.06 -5.28
N PRO A 107 2.97 -9.06 -6.52
CA PRO A 107 3.54 -10.25 -7.13
C PRO A 107 4.77 -10.68 -6.34
N VAL A 108 4.71 -11.92 -5.86
CA VAL A 108 5.90 -12.62 -5.40
C VAL A 108 6.64 -13.06 -6.66
N GLU A 109 7.75 -12.39 -6.99
CA GLU A 109 8.71 -12.99 -7.91
C GLU A 109 9.10 -14.35 -7.35
N ALA A 110 8.68 -15.41 -8.04
CA ALA A 110 9.23 -16.72 -7.80
C ALA A 110 10.71 -16.63 -8.16
N THR A 111 11.60 -16.82 -7.19
CA THR A 111 12.99 -17.11 -7.53
C THR A 111 12.99 -18.42 -8.30
N VAL A 112 13.03 -18.35 -9.64
CA VAL A 112 13.36 -19.51 -10.45
C VAL A 112 14.85 -19.72 -10.22
N ALA A 113 15.18 -20.66 -9.35
CA ALA A 113 16.54 -21.14 -9.23
C ALA A 113 16.82 -22.07 -10.42
N ALA A 114 17.49 -21.53 -11.46
CA ALA A 114 18.53 -22.15 -12.30
C ALA A 114 18.70 -21.37 -13.60
#